data_AF-A0A6P0X8E1-F1
#
_entry.id   AF-A0A6P0X8E1-F1
#
_cell.length_a   1.000
_cell.length_b   1.000
_cell.length_c   1.000
_cell.angle_alpha   90.00
_cell.angle_beta   90.00
_cell.angle_gamma   90.00
#
_symmetry.space_group_name_H-M   'P 1'
#
loop_
_entity.id
_entity.type
_entity.pdbx_description
1 polymer ?
#
loop_
_entity_poly.entity_id
_entity_poly.type
_entity_poly.pdbx_seq_one_letter_code
_entity_poly.pdbx_strand_id
1 'polypeptide(L)'
;MIEVMLIVMQTAYQYKLKPNNELVSTIELCLDLLRRQYNYRLGERFSWWSENRCPVNACPLIMPIPQLRNNPDYYSQKKDLVHTKDKFYSYKLIHSQVLQDCIKRVISVISYQLSVISYQLSVISYQLSVISYQLSVPLQ
;
A
#
# COMPACT_ATOMS: atom_id res chain seq x y z
N MET A 1 -41.94 -4.64 34.44
CA MET A 1 -40.45 -4.57 34.48
C MET A 1 -39.91 -5.74 33.70
N ILE A 2 -39.56 -5.54 32.44
CA ILE A 2 -38.15 -5.42 32.01
C ILE A 2 -37.43 -6.79 31.90
N GLU A 3 -37.93 -7.88 32.50
CA GLU A 3 -37.22 -9.18 32.48
C GLU A 3 -37.39 -9.98 31.18
N VAL A 4 -38.44 -9.77 30.39
CA VAL A 4 -38.60 -10.49 29.10
C VAL A 4 -38.04 -9.68 27.92
N MET A 5 -37.44 -8.52 28.18
CA MET A 5 -36.66 -7.74 27.21
C MET A 5 -35.21 -8.27 27.04
N LEU A 6 -34.92 -9.45 27.58
CA LEU A 6 -33.60 -10.07 27.63
C LEU A 6 -33.55 -11.46 26.97
N ILE A 7 -34.48 -11.76 26.05
CA ILE A 7 -34.18 -12.74 24.99
C ILE A 7 -33.16 -12.06 24.08
N VAL A 8 -31.90 -12.15 24.48
CA VAL A 8 -30.74 -11.77 23.68
C VAL A 8 -30.83 -12.57 22.38
N MET A 9 -31.21 -11.90 21.30
CA MET A 9 -31.07 -12.41 19.93
C MET A 9 -29.59 -12.69 19.67
N GLN A 10 -29.13 -13.90 19.98
CA GLN A 10 -27.85 -14.42 19.50
C GLN A 10 -28.01 -14.80 18.03
N THR A 11 -28.11 -13.81 17.14
CA THR A 11 -28.12 -14.03 15.68
C THR A 11 -26.70 -14.20 15.15
N ALA A 12 -25.98 -15.21 15.61
CA ALA A 12 -24.67 -15.57 15.05
C ALA A 12 -24.83 -16.68 13.99
N TYR A 13 -25.64 -16.41 12.96
CA TYR A 13 -25.79 -17.35 11.83
C TYR A 13 -24.51 -17.35 10.98
N GLN A 14 -23.94 -18.53 10.77
CA GLN A 14 -22.80 -18.72 9.89
C GLN A 14 -23.29 -19.06 8.47
N TYR A 15 -22.96 -18.21 7.50
CA TYR A 15 -23.32 -18.42 6.10
C TYR A 15 -22.09 -18.82 5.30
N LYS A 16 -22.25 -19.86 4.47
CA LYS A 16 -21.25 -20.26 3.47
C LYS A 16 -21.70 -19.79 2.10
N LEU A 17 -20.93 -18.90 1.47
CA LEU A 17 -21.14 -18.56 0.07
C LEU A 17 -20.83 -19.79 -0.80
N LYS A 18 -21.77 -20.14 -1.69
CA LYS A 18 -21.58 -21.15 -2.74
C LYS A 18 -21.78 -20.46 -4.10
N PRO A 19 -20.76 -19.79 -4.62
CA PRO A 19 -20.88 -19.05 -5.87
C PRO A 19 -21.03 -19.99 -7.07
N ASN A 20 -21.86 -19.60 -8.04
CA ASN A 20 -21.98 -20.29 -9.31
C ASN A 20 -20.72 -20.06 -10.18
N ASN A 21 -20.49 -20.89 -11.18
CA ASN A 21 -19.30 -20.82 -12.05
C ASN A 21 -19.11 -19.42 -12.69
N GLU A 22 -20.20 -18.77 -13.11
CA GLU A 22 -20.17 -17.40 -13.65
C GLU A 22 -19.78 -16.34 -12.61
N LEU A 23 -20.20 -16.53 -11.36
CA LEU A 23 -19.82 -15.64 -10.27
C LEU A 23 -18.34 -15.83 -9.91
N VAL A 24 -17.85 -17.07 -9.94
CA VAL A 24 -16.42 -17.37 -9.73
C VAL A 24 -15.57 -16.68 -10.80
N SER A 25 -15.92 -16.83 -12.09
CA SER A 25 -15.16 -16.18 -13.17
C SER A 25 -15.15 -14.66 -13.06
N THR A 26 -16.27 -14.06 -12.63
CA THR A 26 -16.35 -12.62 -12.38
C THR A 26 -15.45 -12.19 -11.22
N ILE A 27 -15.39 -12.99 -10.15
CA ILE A 27 -14.51 -12.74 -9.00
C ILE A 27 -13.05 -12.82 -9.42
N GLU A 28 -12.67 -13.85 -10.19
CA GLU A 28 -11.31 -14.03 -10.69
C GLU A 28 -10.88 -12.86 -11.57
N LEU A 29 -11.74 -12.43 -12.49
CA LEU A 29 -11.52 -11.24 -13.31
C LEU A 29 -11.34 -9.99 -12.43
N CYS A 30 -12.20 -9.80 -11.43
CA CYS A 30 -12.07 -8.67 -10.50
C CYS A 30 -10.73 -8.70 -9.76
N LEU A 31 -10.31 -9.86 -9.27
CA LEU A 31 -9.03 -10.02 -8.56
C LEU A 31 -7.85 -9.70 -9.47
N ASP A 32 -7.87 -10.15 -10.72
CA ASP A 32 -6.80 -9.88 -11.68
C ASP A 32 -6.71 -8.40 -12.05
N LEU A 33 -7.84 -7.74 -12.26
CA LEU A 33 -7.88 -6.31 -12.49
C LEU A 33 -7.36 -5.53 -11.27
N LEU A 34 -7.73 -5.95 -10.05
CA LEU A 34 -7.22 -5.32 -8.82
C LEU A 34 -5.71 -5.53 -8.64
N ARG A 35 -5.17 -6.72 -8.97
CA ARG A 35 -3.72 -6.97 -8.97
C ARG A 35 -2.98 -6.06 -9.94
N ARG A 36 -3.50 -5.91 -11.17
CA ARG A 36 -2.95 -4.99 -12.17
C ARG A 36 -3.00 -3.55 -11.69
N GLN A 37 -4.13 -3.14 -11.12
CA GLN A 37 -4.30 -1.80 -10.56
C GLN A 37 -3.32 -1.52 -9.44
N TYR A 38 -3.16 -2.46 -8.50
CA TYR A 38 -2.21 -2.36 -7.40
C TYR A 38 -0.77 -2.21 -7.91
N ASN A 39 -0.35 -3.10 -8.82
CA ASN A 39 1.00 -3.08 -9.40
C ASN A 39 1.27 -1.79 -10.18
N TYR A 40 0.28 -1.29 -10.92
CA TYR A 40 0.37 -0.02 -11.63
C TYR A 40 0.58 1.16 -10.66
N ARG A 41 -0.27 1.28 -9.62
CA ARG A 41 -0.17 2.39 -8.64
C ARG A 41 1.08 2.32 -7.78
N LEU A 42 1.56 1.11 -7.48
CA LEU A 42 2.85 0.91 -6.82
C LEU A 42 4.01 1.30 -7.74
N GLY A 43 3.96 0.89 -9.01
CA GLY A 43 4.94 1.23 -10.04
C GLY A 43 5.07 2.74 -10.24
N GLU A 44 3.96 3.48 -10.30
CA GLU A 44 3.97 4.94 -10.44
C GLU A 44 4.81 5.63 -9.35
N ARG A 45 4.73 5.12 -8.11
CA ARG A 45 5.47 5.62 -6.96
C ARG A 45 6.95 5.29 -7.07
N PHE A 46 7.29 4.07 -7.49
CA PHE A 46 8.69 3.68 -7.71
C PHE A 46 9.33 4.48 -8.85
N SER A 47 8.61 4.68 -9.95
CA SER A 47 9.07 5.56 -11.04
C SER A 47 9.30 6.97 -10.53
N TRP A 48 8.36 7.53 -9.76
CA TRP A 48 8.49 8.89 -9.22
C TRP A 48 9.73 9.00 -8.32
N TRP A 49 9.92 8.03 -7.43
CA TRP A 49 11.11 7.99 -6.57
C TRP A 49 12.40 7.84 -7.38
N SER A 50 12.43 6.99 -8.40
CA SER A 50 13.61 6.79 -9.25
C SER A 50 13.95 8.03 -10.09
N GLU A 51 12.95 8.79 -10.51
CA GLU A 51 13.09 10.03 -11.28
C GLU A 51 13.55 11.20 -10.40
N ASN A 52 13.16 11.23 -9.12
CA ASN A 52 13.44 12.36 -8.21
C ASN A 52 14.60 12.11 -7.24
N ARG A 53 15.15 10.89 -7.18
CA ARG A 53 16.33 10.59 -6.34
C ARG A 53 17.62 11.06 -7.03
N CYS A 54 18.54 11.63 -6.25
CA CYS A 54 19.92 11.87 -6.67
C CYS A 54 20.82 10.76 -6.10
N PRO A 55 21.67 10.09 -6.92
CA PRO A 55 22.59 9.09 -6.39
C PRO A 55 23.66 9.77 -5.53
N VAL A 56 23.88 9.26 -4.31
CA VAL A 56 24.83 9.84 -3.34
C VAL A 56 26.28 9.83 -3.86
N ASN A 57 26.64 8.82 -4.66
CA ASN A 57 28.03 8.57 -5.09
C ASN A 57 28.25 8.72 -6.61
N ALA A 58 27.25 9.17 -7.36
CA ALA A 58 27.36 9.37 -8.79
C ALA A 58 26.38 10.45 -9.24
N CYS A 59 26.89 11.60 -9.66
CA CYS A 59 26.08 12.54 -10.44
C CYS A 59 26.39 12.26 -11.92
N PRO A 60 25.55 11.53 -12.67
CA PRO A 60 25.78 11.34 -14.09
C PRO A 60 25.72 12.70 -14.80
N LEU A 61 26.80 13.07 -15.48
CA LEU A 61 26.95 14.34 -16.22
C LEU A 61 25.87 14.53 -17.31
N ILE A 62 25.20 13.44 -17.69
CA ILE A 62 24.02 13.45 -18.56
C ILE A 62 22.91 12.75 -17.78
N MET A 63 21.94 13.53 -17.30
CA MET A 63 20.71 13.02 -16.71
C MET A 63 19.55 13.52 -17.57
N PRO A 64 18.72 12.65 -18.18
CA PRO A 64 17.51 13.11 -18.81
C PRO A 64 16.65 13.77 -17.74
N ILE A 65 16.30 15.04 -17.94
CA ILE A 65 15.42 15.77 -17.01
C ILE A 65 14.06 15.08 -17.09
N PRO A 66 13.59 14.42 -16.02
CA PRO A 66 12.28 13.77 -16.03
C PRO A 66 11.18 14.84 -16.17
N GLN A 67 10.03 14.44 -16.68
CA GLN A 67 8.89 15.34 -16.73
C GLN A 67 8.50 15.75 -15.31
N LEU A 68 8.46 17.06 -15.07
CA LEU A 68 8.01 17.63 -13.80
C LEU A 68 6.59 17.13 -13.50
N ARG A 69 6.48 16.30 -12.47
CA ARG A 69 5.19 15.76 -12.00
C ARG A 69 5.11 15.77 -10.49
N ASN A 70 3.92 16.02 -9.98
CA ASN A 70 3.65 15.98 -8.54
C ASN A 70 3.80 14.56 -7.99
N ASN A 71 4.17 14.47 -6.71
CA ASN A 71 4.25 13.20 -6.00
C ASN A 71 2.90 12.45 -6.08
N PRO A 72 2.88 11.18 -6.54
CA PRO A 72 1.68 10.37 -6.54
C PRO A 72 1.26 10.04 -5.10
N ASP A 73 0.50 10.92 -4.45
CA ASP A 73 -0.14 10.68 -3.15
C ASP A 73 -1.45 9.87 -3.26
N TYR A 74 -2.13 9.68 -2.12
CA TYR A 74 -3.42 8.98 -2.06
C TYR A 74 -4.50 9.68 -2.90
N TYR A 75 -4.60 10.99 -2.76
CA TYR A 75 -5.69 11.78 -3.31
C TYR A 75 -5.55 11.90 -4.83
N SER A 76 -4.32 12.08 -5.33
CA SER A 76 -4.03 12.12 -6.76
C SER A 76 -4.37 10.78 -7.41
N GLN A 77 -3.89 9.66 -6.87
CA GLN A 77 -4.20 8.33 -7.41
C GLN A 77 -5.69 7.99 -7.30
N LYS A 78 -6.37 8.42 -6.23
CA LYS A 78 -7.82 8.24 -6.06
C LYS A 78 -8.62 9.02 -7.10
N LYS A 79 -8.25 10.27 -7.37
CA LYS A 79 -8.89 11.12 -8.39
C LYS A 79 -8.78 10.48 -9.77
N ASP A 80 -7.62 9.89 -10.05
CA ASP A 80 -7.26 9.25 -11.31
C ASP A 80 -8.07 7.98 -11.63
N LEU A 81 -8.74 7.39 -10.64
CA LEU A 81 -9.64 6.25 -10.83
C LEU A 81 -10.83 6.58 -11.73
N VAL A 82 -11.30 7.83 -11.74
CA VAL A 82 -12.40 8.25 -12.62
C VAL A 82 -11.99 8.05 -14.07
N HIS A 83 -10.83 8.60 -14.46
CA HIS A 83 -10.26 8.42 -15.79
C HIS A 83 -9.95 6.95 -16.12
N THR A 84 -9.54 6.17 -15.11
CA THR A 84 -9.29 4.73 -15.29
C THR A 84 -10.56 3.98 -15.70
N LYS A 85 -11.70 4.28 -15.05
CA LYS A 85 -13.00 3.67 -15.37
C LYS A 85 -13.56 4.12 -16.72
N ASP A 86 -13.23 5.32 -17.16
CA ASP A 86 -13.59 5.81 -18.48
C ASP A 86 -12.78 5.12 -19.58
N LYS A 87 -11.47 4.97 -19.37
CA LYS A 87 -10.55 4.36 -20.33
C LYS A 87 -10.73 2.85 -20.47
N PHE A 88 -11.01 2.15 -19.37
CA PHE A 88 -11.08 0.69 -19.36
C PHE A 88 -12.46 0.20 -18.93
N TYR A 89 -13.24 -0.28 -19.90
CA TYR A 89 -14.61 -0.74 -19.65
C TYR A 89 -14.69 -1.84 -18.59
N SER A 90 -13.74 -2.78 -18.55
CA SER A 90 -13.71 -3.87 -17.56
C SER A 90 -13.63 -3.37 -16.11
N TYR A 91 -13.10 -2.17 -15.86
CA TYR A 91 -13.06 -1.56 -14.52
C TYR A 91 -14.43 -1.01 -14.08
N LYS A 92 -15.39 -0.86 -15.00
CA LYS A 92 -16.77 -0.48 -14.64
C LYS A 92 -17.47 -1.56 -13.83
N LEU A 93 -17.11 -2.83 -14.05
CA LEU A 93 -17.61 -3.99 -13.29
C LEU A 93 -17.22 -3.92 -11.80
N ILE A 94 -16.07 -3.30 -11.49
CA ILE A 94 -15.57 -3.21 -10.13
C ILE A 94 -16.27 -2.05 -9.41
N HIS A 95 -16.81 -2.36 -8.23
CA HIS A 95 -17.40 -1.36 -7.36
C HIS A 95 -16.34 -0.31 -6.96
N SER A 96 -16.73 0.97 -6.99
CA SER A 96 -15.81 2.10 -6.80
C SER A 96 -15.08 2.05 -5.46
N GLN A 97 -15.75 1.58 -4.41
CA GLN A 97 -15.15 1.44 -3.08
C GLN A 97 -13.98 0.45 -3.07
N VAL A 98 -14.09 -0.66 -3.81
CA VAL A 98 -13.05 -1.70 -3.87
C VAL A 98 -11.78 -1.16 -4.54
N LEU A 99 -11.93 -0.35 -5.60
CA LEU A 99 -10.81 0.33 -6.24
C LEU A 99 -10.14 1.35 -5.31
N GLN A 100 -10.93 2.09 -4.53
CA GLN A 100 -10.38 3.02 -3.54
C GLN A 100 -9.61 2.29 -2.44
N ASP A 101 -10.13 1.16 -1.95
CA ASP A 101 -9.46 0.36 -0.93
C ASP A 101 -8.18 -0.30 -1.46
N CYS A 102 -8.13 -0.64 -2.75
CA CYS A 102 -6.90 -1.06 -3.43
C CYS A 102 -5.79 0.00 -3.32
N ILE A 103 -6.12 1.28 -3.56
CA ILE A 103 -5.14 2.38 -3.43
C ILE A 103 -4.72 2.57 -1.97
N LYS A 104 -5.67 2.53 -1.03
CA LYS A 104 -5.34 2.59 0.42
C LYS A 104 -4.34 1.50 0.80
N ARG A 105 -4.50 0.29 0.27
CA ARG A 105 -3.61 -0.84 0.55
C ARG A 105 -2.19 -0.60 0.06
N VAL A 106 -2.00 0.02 -1.11
CA VAL A 106 -0.66 0.41 -1.61
C VAL A 106 0.06 1.28 -0.58
N ILE A 107 -0.63 2.29 -0.05
CA ILE A 107 -0.04 3.26 0.88
C ILE A 107 0.23 2.64 2.24
N SER A 108 -0.72 1.83 2.73
CA SER A 108 -0.56 1.13 4.01
C SER A 108 0.67 0.21 4.00
N VAL A 109 0.90 -0.53 2.92
CA VAL A 109 2.08 -1.40 2.79
C VAL A 109 3.36 -0.59 2.79
N ILE A 110 3.44 0.50 2.00
CA ILE A 110 4.64 1.36 1.97
C ILE A 110 4.92 1.97 3.35
N SER A 111 3.88 2.49 4.01
CA SER A 111 4.01 3.06 5.36
C SER A 111 4.53 2.04 6.37
N TYR A 112 4.00 0.82 6.34
CA TYR A 112 4.47 -0.26 7.19
C TYR A 112 5.92 -0.66 6.89
N GLN A 113 6.31 -0.77 5.62
CA GLN A 113 7.70 -1.07 5.27
C GLN A 113 8.65 0.02 5.78
N LEU A 114 8.27 1.30 5.68
CA LEU A 114 9.04 2.42 6.21
C LEU A 114 9.15 2.37 7.75
N SER A 115 8.09 2.01 8.46
CA SER A 115 8.13 1.87 9.92
C SER A 115 9.06 0.74 10.36
N VAL A 116 9.05 -0.39 9.65
CA VAL A 116 9.98 -1.50 9.88
C VAL A 116 11.42 -1.05 9.66
N ILE A 117 11.73 -0.38 8.56
CA ILE A 117 13.10 0.12 8.27
C ILE A 117 13.55 1.11 9.35
N SER A 118 12.69 2.03 9.76
CA SER A 118 12.99 3.00 10.82
C SER A 118 13.33 2.31 12.15
N TYR A 119 12.58 1.26 12.51
CA TYR A 119 12.86 0.46 13.70
C TYR A 119 14.19 -0.30 13.58
N GLN A 120 14.50 -0.89 12.43
CA GLN A 120 15.80 -1.55 12.22
C GLN A 120 16.97 -0.57 12.39
N LEU A 121 16.85 0.65 11.87
CA LEU A 121 17.86 1.70 12.03
C LEU A 121 18.03 2.13 13.49
N SER A 122 16.95 2.21 14.27
CA SER A 122 17.04 2.56 15.69
C SER A 122 17.78 1.48 16.50
N VAL A 123 17.54 0.21 16.19
CA VAL A 123 18.26 -0.92 16.79
C VAL A 123 19.75 -0.83 16.46
N ILE A 124 20.12 -0.62 15.19
CA ILE A 124 21.53 -0.49 14.78
C ILE A 124 22.20 0.70 15.48
N SER A 125 21.53 1.85 15.55
CA SER A 125 22.03 3.03 16.25
C SER A 125 22.32 2.74 17.73
N TYR A 126 21.43 2.01 18.40
CA TYR A 126 21.63 1.59 19.78
C TYR A 126 22.83 0.64 19.93
N GLN A 127 22.97 -0.35 19.05
CA GLN A 127 24.13 -1.26 19.08
C GLN A 127 25.46 -0.50 18.92
N LEU A 128 25.52 0.47 18.01
CA LEU A 128 26.70 1.32 17.83
C LEU A 128 27.00 2.18 19.07
N SER A 129 25.97 2.70 19.74
CA SER A 129 26.11 3.44 21.00
C SER A 129 26.74 2.57 22.09
N VAL A 130 26.29 1.33 22.23
CA VAL A 130 26.85 0.39 23.20
C VAL A 130 28.33 0.10 22.90
N ILE A 131 28.67 -0.18 21.64
CA ILE A 131 30.07 -0.43 21.23
C ILE A 131 30.95 0.78 21.51
N SER A 132 30.49 1.99 21.16
CA SER A 132 31.19 3.24 21.44
C SER A 132 31.46 3.41 22.92
N TYR A 133 30.47 3.12 23.76
CA TYR A 133 30.62 3.17 25.21
C TYR A 133 31.67 2.17 25.70
N GLN A 134 31.64 0.91 25.24
CA GLN A 134 32.64 -0.10 25.61
C GLN A 134 34.07 0.32 25.25
N LEU A 135 34.27 0.96 24.09
CA LEU A 135 35.59 1.47 23.66
C LEU A 135 36.04 2.72 24.41
N SER A 136 35.12 3.46 25.03
CA SER A 136 35.43 4.67 25.80
C SER A 136 35.86 4.41 27.24
N VAL A 137 35.65 3.20 27.76
CA VAL A 137 36.10 2.81 29.10
C VAL A 137 37.56 2.34 29.01
N PRO A 138 38.51 2.99 29.71
CA PRO A 138 39.90 2.55 29.70
C PRO A 138 40.04 1.22 30.45
N LEU A 139 40.76 0.27 29.84
CA LEU A 139 41.20 -0.96 30.50
C LEU A 139 42.13 -0.56 31.66
N GLN A 140 41.72 -0.86 32.90
CA GLN A 140 42.61 -0.85 34.07
C GLN A 140 43.63 -1.99 33.96
#